data_AF-A0A9P1GFZ9-F1
#
_entry.id   AF-A0A9P1GFZ9-F1
#
_cell.length_a   1.000
_cell.length_b   1.000
_cell.length_c   1.000
_cell.angle_alpha   90.00
_cell.angle_beta   90.00
_cell.angle_gamma   90.00
#
_symmetry.space_group_name_H-M   'P 1'
#
loop_
_entity.id
_entity.type
_entity.pdbx_description
1 polymer ?
#
loop_
_entity_poly.entity_id
_entity_poly.type
_entity_poly.pdbx_seq_one_letter_code
_entity_poly.pdbx_strand_id
1 'polypeptide(L)'
;RCFRDDCAAYDGTPFPERVRETYGGIFMVSYILMIMTVSVGVFNLIMAIFIDNVTGSQLQRRNRELADSSEKVRVMIKEHVARFLGKDVRSRRTFVTGDLDVQHSILDEQLLKDEVVIHRESFQRWLQDPEFTEALEDAYIDVSNKAHLFDIMDADMGGHLSLDELVEGLMALRGSVNKGDIINMSLNPGTRQCTKW
;
A
#
# COMPACT_ATOMS: atom_id res chain seq x y z
N ARG A 1 16.97 -2.21 50.18
CA ARG A 1 16.91 -1.71 48.77
C ARG A 1 15.47 -1.30 48.53
N CYS A 2 15.13 -0.04 48.74
CA CYS A 2 13.76 0.44 48.52
C CYS A 2 13.76 1.15 47.18
N PHE A 3 12.93 0.67 46.26
CA PHE A 3 12.80 1.27 44.94
C PHE A 3 11.45 1.98 44.75
N ARG A 4 10.48 1.81 45.66
CA ARG A 4 9.25 2.61 45.61
C ARG A 4 8.42 2.67 46.88
N ASP A 5 8.44 1.63 47.70
CA ASP A 5 7.69 1.62 48.95
C ASP A 5 8.63 1.36 50.14
N ASP A 6 8.57 2.30 51.07
CA ASP A 6 9.10 2.28 52.43
C ASP A 6 10.58 1.94 52.61
N CYS A 7 11.40 2.99 52.55
CA CYS A 7 12.65 2.98 53.29
C CYS A 7 12.33 3.32 54.76
N ALA A 8 12.15 2.27 55.55
CA ALA A 8 12.28 2.36 56.99
C ALA A 8 13.76 2.44 57.35
N ALA A 9 14.12 3.35 58.25
CA ALA A 9 15.42 3.29 58.90
C ALA A 9 15.51 2.01 59.78
N TYR A 10 16.71 1.66 60.27
CA TYR A 10 16.91 0.48 61.13
C TYR A 10 16.04 0.47 62.40
N ASP A 11 15.44 1.62 62.74
CA ASP A 11 14.51 1.84 63.84
C ASP A 11 13.03 1.71 63.45
N GLY A 12 12.71 1.36 62.20
CA GLY A 12 11.34 1.23 61.71
C GLY A 12 10.66 2.57 61.40
N THR A 13 11.35 3.71 61.54
CA THR A 13 10.76 5.02 61.25
C THR A 13 10.71 5.28 59.75
N PRO A 14 9.59 5.81 59.22
CA PRO A 14 9.48 6.12 57.80
C PRO A 14 10.41 7.30 57.48
N PHE A 15 11.29 7.12 56.51
CA PHE A 15 12.27 8.14 56.07
C PHE A 15 11.68 9.54 55.80
N PRO A 16 10.49 9.70 55.21
CA PRO A 16 9.89 11.02 54.99
C PRO A 16 9.66 11.81 56.28
N GLU A 17 9.34 11.13 57.39
CA GLU A 17 9.03 11.78 58.66
C GLU A 17 10.30 12.39 59.29
N ARG A 18 11.41 11.65 59.26
CA ARG A 18 12.70 12.14 59.77
C ARG A 18 13.26 13.31 58.94
N VAL A 19 13.05 13.27 57.62
CA VAL A 19 13.48 14.34 56.71
C VAL A 19 12.63 15.60 56.91
N ARG A 20 11.34 15.45 57.21
CA ARG A 20 10.43 16.56 57.56
C ARG A 20 10.89 17.30 58.81
N GLU A 21 11.29 16.59 59.85
CA GLU A 21 11.78 17.19 61.10
C GLU A 21 13.11 17.94 60.93
N THR A 22 13.99 17.45 60.04
CA THR A 22 15.35 18.01 59.90
C THR A 22 15.42 19.18 58.89
N TYR A 23 14.68 19.09 57.78
CA TYR A 23 14.76 20.04 56.66
C TYR A 23 13.51 20.93 56.50
N GLY A 24 12.48 20.67 57.31
CA GLY A 24 11.25 21.46 57.33
C GLY A 24 10.28 21.17 56.17
N GLY A 25 9.11 21.83 56.20
CA GLY A 25 8.00 21.55 55.29
C GLY A 25 8.26 21.93 53.82
N ILE A 26 9.08 22.94 53.55
CA ILE A 26 9.39 23.39 52.18
C ILE A 26 10.12 22.29 51.41
N PHE A 27 11.07 21.62 52.07
CA PHE A 27 11.78 20.49 51.48
C PHE A 27 10.80 19.35 51.13
N MET A 28 9.84 19.04 52.00
CA MET A 28 8.84 18.00 51.76
C MET A 28 7.95 18.30 50.55
N VAL A 29 7.47 19.54 50.40
CA VAL A 29 6.68 19.93 49.22
C VAL A 29 7.49 19.78 47.93
N SER A 30 8.76 20.20 47.94
CA SER A 30 9.64 20.05 46.76
C SER A 30 9.88 18.58 46.39
N TYR A 31 10.04 17.71 47.40
CA TYR A 31 10.22 16.28 47.23
C TYR A 31 8.97 15.61 46.63
N ILE A 32 7.78 15.97 47.13
CA ILE A 32 6.50 15.47 46.61
C ILE A 32 6.30 15.89 45.14
N LEU A 33 6.56 17.16 44.80
CA LEU A 33 6.43 17.65 43.43
C LEU A 33 7.41 16.97 42.47
N MET A 34 8.65 16.77 42.90
CA MET A 34 9.65 16.03 42.12
C MET A 34 9.18 14.60 41.85
N ILE A 35 8.70 13.88 42.86
CA ILE A 35 8.22 12.51 42.72
C ILE A 35 6.98 12.44 41.82
N MET A 36 6.04 13.36 41.96
CA MET A 36 4.85 13.43 41.10
C MET A 36 5.22 13.70 39.64
N THR A 37 6.18 14.59 39.40
CA THR A 37 6.66 14.89 38.05
C THR A 37 7.36 13.68 37.44
N VAL A 38 8.23 13.00 38.20
CA VAL A 38 8.96 11.83 37.73
C VAL A 38 8.02 10.65 37.49
N SER A 39 7.07 10.39 38.37
CA SER A 39 6.13 9.27 38.20
C SER A 39 5.25 9.48 36.97
N VAL A 40 4.57 10.63 36.86
CA VAL A 40 3.72 10.96 35.71
C VAL A 40 4.53 10.99 34.42
N GLY A 41 5.72 11.61 34.42
CA GLY A 41 6.59 11.68 33.26
C GLY A 41 7.07 10.30 32.78
N VAL A 42 7.53 9.45 33.70
CA VAL A 42 8.00 8.10 33.35
C VAL A 42 6.85 7.19 32.90
N PHE A 43 5.67 7.27 33.53
CA PHE A 43 4.49 6.52 33.07
C PHE A 43 4.07 6.95 31.66
N ASN A 44 4.00 8.26 31.40
CA ASN A 44 3.65 8.77 30.08
C ASN A 44 4.68 8.38 29.00
N LEU A 45 5.97 8.40 29.34
CA LEU A 45 7.04 7.95 28.44
C LEU A 45 6.92 6.46 28.09
N ILE A 46 6.74 5.60 29.11
CA ILE A 46 6.60 4.16 28.92
C ILE A 46 5.33 3.86 28.10
N MET A 47 4.23 4.56 28.38
CA MET A 47 2.98 4.39 27.63
C MET A 47 3.14 4.77 26.17
N ALA A 48 3.80 5.90 25.86
CA ALA A 48 4.05 6.30 24.47
C ALA A 48 4.86 5.23 23.73
N ILE A 49 5.95 4.73 24.33
CA ILE A 49 6.78 3.66 23.75
C ILE A 49 5.97 2.37 23.54
N PHE A 50 5.11 2.00 24.49
CA PHE A 50 4.28 0.80 24.38
C PHE A 50 3.23 0.93 23.28
N ILE A 51 2.58 2.08 23.17
CA ILE A 51 1.59 2.37 22.11
C ILE A 51 2.27 2.24 20.74
N ASP A 52 3.45 2.81 20.56
CA ASP A 52 4.19 2.73 19.30
C ASP A 52 4.59 1.29 18.97
N ASN A 53 5.03 0.52 19.96
CA ASN A 53 5.43 -0.87 19.79
C ASN A 53 4.24 -1.80 19.45
N VAL A 54 3.11 -1.64 20.15
CA VAL A 54 1.89 -2.42 19.88
C VAL A 54 1.25 -2.01 18.56
N THR A 55 1.08 -0.71 18.32
CA THR A 55 0.39 -0.18 17.14
C THR A 55 1.21 -0.38 15.87
N GLY A 56 2.54 -0.22 15.95
CA GLY A 56 3.46 -0.47 14.84
C GLY A 56 3.39 -1.92 14.34
N SER A 57 3.27 -2.89 15.24
CA SER A 57 3.16 -4.31 14.88
C SER A 57 1.87 -4.67 14.13
N GLN A 58 0.76 -3.98 14.42
CA GLN A 58 -0.52 -4.17 13.73
C GLN A 58 -0.55 -3.50 12.36
N LEU A 59 0.03 -2.28 12.26
CA LEU A 59 0.12 -1.55 11.01
C LEU A 59 1.05 -2.25 10.00
N GLN A 60 2.18 -2.79 10.47
CA GLN A 60 3.15 -3.47 9.61
C GLN A 60 2.61 -4.80 9.06
N ARG A 61 1.75 -5.51 9.78
CA ARG A 61 1.08 -6.73 9.27
C ARG A 61 0.08 -6.41 8.16
N ARG A 62 -0.78 -5.41 8.37
CA ARG A 62 -1.70 -4.89 7.33
C ARG A 62 -0.97 -4.47 6.06
N ASN A 63 0.13 -3.73 6.21
CA ASN A 63 0.92 -3.27 5.06
C ASN A 63 1.64 -4.44 4.34
N ARG A 64 2.06 -5.47 5.08
CA ARG A 64 2.74 -6.64 4.50
C ARG A 64 1.80 -7.61 3.79
N GLU A 65 0.57 -7.78 4.28
CA GLU A 65 -0.48 -8.53 3.58
C GLU A 65 -0.87 -7.87 2.26
N LEU A 66 -0.90 -6.53 2.22
CA LEU A 66 -1.09 -5.76 0.98
C LEU A 66 0.10 -5.90 0.01
N ALA A 67 1.34 -5.90 0.52
CA ALA A 67 2.53 -6.05 -0.30
C ALA A 67 2.72 -7.47 -0.88
N ASP A 68 2.49 -8.53 -0.09
CA ASP A 68 2.65 -9.93 -0.54
C ASP A 68 1.49 -10.38 -1.46
N SER A 69 0.31 -9.78 -1.29
CA SER A 69 -0.80 -9.95 -2.23
C SER A 69 -0.57 -9.19 -3.55
N SER A 70 0.40 -8.28 -3.64
CA SER A 70 0.64 -7.46 -4.83
C SER A 70 1.11 -8.29 -6.02
N GLU A 71 2.07 -9.20 -5.82
CA GLU A 71 2.62 -9.99 -6.93
C GLU A 71 1.64 -11.04 -7.46
N LYS A 72 0.90 -11.73 -6.58
CA LYS A 72 -0.13 -12.67 -7.00
C LYS A 72 -1.24 -11.98 -7.78
N VAL A 73 -1.65 -10.80 -7.35
CA VAL A 73 -2.67 -10.02 -8.06
C VAL A 73 -2.12 -9.43 -9.35
N ARG A 74 -0.87 -8.98 -9.39
CA ARG A 74 -0.21 -8.52 -10.63
C ARG A 74 -0.20 -9.64 -11.69
N VAL A 75 0.12 -10.87 -11.29
CA VAL A 75 0.07 -12.04 -12.20
C VAL A 75 -1.36 -12.33 -12.63
N MET A 76 -2.32 -12.28 -11.71
CA MET A 76 -3.74 -12.52 -12.01
C MET A 76 -4.31 -11.47 -12.99
N ILE A 77 -3.98 -10.18 -12.81
CA ILE A 77 -4.37 -9.10 -13.73
C ILE A 77 -3.70 -9.31 -15.09
N LYS A 78 -2.40 -9.60 -15.13
CA LYS A 78 -1.68 -9.89 -16.37
C LYS A 78 -2.32 -11.04 -17.16
N GLU A 79 -2.72 -12.11 -16.48
CA GLU A 79 -3.37 -13.26 -17.09
C GLU A 79 -4.74 -12.89 -17.69
N HIS A 80 -5.58 -12.17 -16.94
CA HIS A 80 -6.89 -11.73 -17.43
C HIS A 80 -6.74 -10.78 -18.62
N VAL A 81 -5.88 -9.78 -18.54
CA VAL A 81 -5.62 -8.84 -19.64
C VAL A 81 -5.08 -9.55 -20.88
N ALA A 82 -4.15 -10.49 -20.72
CA ALA A 82 -3.62 -11.29 -21.84
C ALA A 82 -4.71 -12.12 -22.54
N ARG A 83 -5.63 -12.71 -21.75
CA ARG A 83 -6.79 -13.45 -22.28
C ARG A 83 -7.71 -12.55 -23.12
N PHE A 84 -7.98 -11.33 -22.66
CA PHE A 84 -8.80 -10.36 -23.39
C PHE A 84 -8.13 -9.81 -24.64
N LEU A 85 -6.82 -9.55 -24.58
CA LEU A 85 -6.02 -9.20 -25.74
C LEU A 85 -6.10 -10.27 -26.84
N GLY A 86 -6.00 -11.55 -26.47
CA GLY A 86 -6.17 -12.66 -27.41
C GLY A 86 -7.56 -12.68 -28.08
N LYS A 87 -8.62 -12.35 -27.34
CA LYS A 87 -9.98 -12.24 -27.88
C LYS A 87 -10.14 -11.07 -28.86
N ASP A 88 -9.65 -9.87 -28.52
CA ASP A 88 -9.77 -8.67 -29.38
C ASP A 88 -8.95 -8.82 -30.68
N VAL A 89 -7.74 -9.39 -30.60
CA VAL A 89 -6.90 -9.68 -31.78
C VAL A 89 -7.57 -10.70 -32.70
N ARG A 90 -8.20 -11.74 -32.14
CA ARG A 90 -8.93 -12.76 -32.92
C ARG A 90 -10.17 -12.17 -33.59
N SER A 91 -10.92 -11.31 -32.90
CA SER A 91 -12.09 -10.61 -33.44
C SER A 91 -11.73 -9.63 -34.56
N ARG A 92 -10.53 -9.01 -34.49
CA ARG A 92 -10.05 -8.09 -35.54
C ARG A 92 -9.55 -8.84 -36.77
N ARG A 93 -8.96 -10.04 -36.61
CA ARG A 93 -8.54 -10.89 -37.75
C ARG A 93 -9.70 -11.51 -38.52
N THR A 94 -10.82 -11.84 -37.87
CA THR A 94 -12.00 -12.38 -38.57
C THR A 94 -12.65 -11.41 -39.57
N PHE A 95 -12.28 -10.13 -39.55
CA PHE A 95 -12.81 -9.14 -40.51
C PHE A 95 -11.91 -8.90 -41.73
N VAL A 96 -10.64 -9.32 -41.72
CA VAL A 96 -9.68 -8.93 -42.79
C VAL A 96 -9.26 -10.08 -43.70
N THR A 97 -9.45 -11.35 -43.36
CA THR A 97 -9.13 -12.43 -44.32
C THR A 97 -9.98 -13.66 -44.02
N GLY A 98 -10.88 -13.98 -44.96
CA GLY A 98 -11.20 -15.38 -45.24
C GLY A 98 -9.91 -16.10 -45.62
N ASP A 99 -9.80 -17.35 -45.18
CA ASP A 99 -8.67 -18.27 -45.38
C ASP A 99 -7.38 -17.92 -44.63
N LEU A 100 -7.15 -18.60 -43.50
CA LEU A 100 -6.12 -19.64 -43.41
C LEU A 100 -6.04 -20.17 -41.97
N ASP A 101 -6.49 -21.41 -41.84
CA ASP A 101 -6.45 -22.28 -40.68
C ASP A 101 -5.04 -22.89 -40.52
N VAL A 102 -4.04 -22.14 -40.06
CA VAL A 102 -2.69 -22.71 -39.79
C VAL A 102 -1.94 -21.98 -38.65
N GLN A 103 -1.46 -22.79 -37.70
CA GLN A 103 -0.39 -22.55 -36.72
C GLN A 103 -0.75 -21.97 -35.33
N HIS A 104 -1.30 -22.85 -34.49
CA HIS A 104 -1.72 -22.61 -33.11
C HIS A 104 -0.60 -22.64 -32.04
N SER A 105 0.69 -22.50 -32.40
CA SER A 105 1.79 -22.71 -31.43
C SER A 105 3.00 -21.78 -31.51
N ILE A 106 3.14 -20.96 -32.55
CA ILE A 106 4.27 -20.03 -32.72
C ILE A 106 3.86 -18.58 -32.38
N LEU A 107 2.54 -18.33 -32.30
CA LEU A 107 1.99 -17.00 -32.15
C LEU A 107 2.05 -16.44 -30.72
N ASP A 108 2.01 -17.31 -29.70
CA ASP A 108 2.01 -16.87 -28.29
C ASP A 108 3.36 -16.28 -27.85
N GLU A 109 4.47 -16.74 -28.42
CA GLU A 109 5.81 -16.26 -28.06
C GLU A 109 6.21 -14.96 -28.80
N GLN A 110 5.61 -14.69 -29.96
CA GLN A 110 5.86 -13.47 -30.75
C GLN A 110 4.91 -12.32 -30.37
N LEU A 111 3.69 -12.61 -29.94
CA LEU A 111 2.77 -11.58 -29.40
C LEU A 111 3.20 -11.00 -28.05
N LEU A 112 4.13 -11.67 -27.35
CA LEU A 112 4.79 -11.13 -26.15
C LEU A 112 6.00 -10.22 -26.47
N LYS A 113 6.47 -10.21 -27.73
CA LYS A 113 7.61 -9.39 -28.18
C LYS A 113 7.20 -8.12 -28.91
N ASP A 114 6.02 -8.11 -29.54
CA ASP A 114 5.44 -6.88 -30.03
C ASP A 114 4.89 -6.11 -28.83
N GLU A 115 5.32 -4.86 -28.71
CA GLU A 115 4.84 -3.90 -27.73
C GLU A 115 3.32 -3.76 -27.93
N VAL A 116 2.53 -4.50 -27.15
CA VAL A 116 1.07 -4.51 -27.31
C VAL A 116 0.54 -3.16 -26.89
N VAL A 117 0.16 -2.36 -27.89
CA VAL A 117 -0.40 -1.02 -27.71
C VAL A 117 -1.92 -1.10 -27.62
N ILE A 118 -2.48 -0.68 -26.49
CA ILE A 118 -3.91 -0.69 -26.21
C ILE A 118 -4.46 0.71 -26.38
N HIS A 119 -5.28 0.91 -27.41
CA HIS A 119 -5.96 2.19 -27.62
C HIS A 119 -7.18 2.34 -26.70
N ARG A 120 -7.54 3.60 -26.41
CA ARG A 120 -8.71 3.97 -25.60
C ARG A 120 -10.00 3.24 -25.99
N GLU A 121 -10.26 3.12 -27.29
CA GLU A 121 -11.47 2.47 -27.79
C GLU A 121 -11.51 0.97 -27.47
N SER A 122 -10.37 0.27 -27.54
CA SER A 122 -10.29 -1.14 -27.15
C SER A 122 -10.50 -1.29 -25.65
N PHE A 123 -9.89 -0.43 -24.84
CA PHE A 123 -10.08 -0.46 -23.38
C PHE A 123 -11.53 -0.15 -22.97
N GLN A 124 -12.16 0.84 -23.60
CA GLN A 124 -13.58 1.16 -23.36
C GLN A 124 -14.51 0.02 -23.78
N ARG A 125 -14.19 -0.71 -24.86
CA ARG A 125 -14.91 -1.92 -25.25
C ARG A 125 -14.75 -3.02 -24.20
N TRP A 126 -13.55 -3.20 -23.63
CA TRP A 126 -13.35 -4.17 -22.55
C TRP A 126 -14.13 -3.79 -21.28
N LEU A 127 -14.19 -2.51 -20.91
CA LEU A 127 -14.99 -2.04 -19.76
C LEU A 127 -16.51 -2.24 -19.92
N GLN A 128 -17.00 -2.51 -21.14
CA GLN A 128 -18.39 -2.88 -21.41
C GLN A 128 -18.61 -4.39 -21.33
N ASP A 129 -17.53 -5.20 -21.36
CA ASP A 129 -17.62 -6.65 -21.23
C ASP A 129 -17.83 -7.01 -19.75
N PRO A 130 -18.90 -7.76 -19.41
CA PRO A 130 -19.14 -8.21 -18.05
C PRO A 130 -18.02 -9.11 -17.52
N GLU A 131 -17.38 -9.93 -18.36
CA GLU A 131 -16.30 -10.84 -17.94
C GLU A 131 -15.04 -10.05 -17.54
N PHE A 132 -14.78 -8.91 -18.18
CA PHE A 132 -13.67 -8.03 -17.82
C PHE A 132 -13.98 -7.23 -16.55
N THR A 133 -15.23 -6.78 -16.40
CA THR A 133 -15.65 -6.05 -15.20
C THR A 133 -15.62 -6.95 -13.95
N GLU A 134 -16.06 -8.20 -14.07
CA GLU A 134 -16.00 -9.21 -13.00
C GLU A 134 -14.55 -9.49 -12.59
N ALA A 135 -13.63 -9.63 -13.56
CA ALA A 135 -12.20 -9.79 -13.27
C ALA A 135 -11.58 -8.57 -12.55
N LEU A 136 -12.06 -7.36 -12.83
CA LEU A 136 -11.62 -6.14 -12.13
C LEU A 136 -12.20 -6.06 -10.71
N GLU A 137 -13.44 -6.49 -10.51
CA GLU A 137 -14.07 -6.60 -9.19
C GLU A 137 -13.37 -7.64 -8.31
N ASP A 138 -13.00 -8.80 -8.87
CA ASP A 138 -12.18 -9.83 -8.21
C ASP A 138 -10.79 -9.32 -7.82
N ALA A 139 -10.25 -8.38 -8.60
CA ALA A 139 -8.99 -7.69 -8.30
C ALA A 139 -9.15 -6.54 -7.27
N TYR A 140 -10.35 -6.29 -6.74
CA TYR A 140 -10.69 -5.19 -5.83
C TYR A 140 -10.45 -3.80 -6.43
N ILE A 141 -10.75 -3.62 -7.71
CA ILE A 141 -10.61 -2.35 -8.42
C ILE A 141 -11.98 -1.71 -8.58
N ASP A 142 -12.14 -0.48 -8.07
CA ASP A 142 -13.40 0.26 -8.18
C ASP A 142 -13.57 0.84 -9.60
N VAL A 143 -14.47 0.24 -10.37
CA VAL A 143 -14.84 0.68 -11.72
C VAL A 143 -15.96 1.74 -11.74
N SER A 144 -16.31 2.34 -10.60
CA SER A 144 -17.36 3.37 -10.52
C SER A 144 -17.12 4.57 -11.46
N ASN A 145 -15.87 4.89 -11.78
CA ASN A 145 -15.51 6.02 -12.65
C ASN A 145 -14.85 5.58 -13.96
N LYS A 146 -15.55 4.72 -14.73
CA LYS A 146 -15.08 4.14 -16.01
C LYS A 146 -14.55 5.16 -17.02
N ALA A 147 -15.08 6.39 -17.02
CA ALA A 147 -14.75 7.41 -18.01
C ALA A 147 -13.35 8.01 -17.82
N HIS A 148 -12.87 8.11 -16.58
CA HIS A 148 -11.58 8.74 -16.25
C HIS A 148 -10.46 7.73 -15.99
N LEU A 149 -10.79 6.44 -15.89
CA LEU A 149 -9.81 5.35 -15.67
C LEU A 149 -8.68 5.38 -16.70
N PHE A 150 -9.00 5.54 -17.98
CA PHE A 150 -7.98 5.60 -19.03
C PHE A 150 -7.09 6.85 -18.90
N ASP A 151 -7.68 8.01 -18.62
CA ASP A 151 -6.93 9.28 -18.46
C ASP A 151 -5.98 9.25 -17.27
N ILE A 152 -6.35 8.55 -16.20
CA ILE A 152 -5.53 8.39 -15.00
C ILE A 152 -4.34 7.48 -15.29
N MET A 153 -4.51 6.47 -16.15
CA MET A 153 -3.45 5.52 -16.50
C MET A 153 -2.52 6.02 -17.62
N ASP A 154 -3.04 6.85 -18.53
CA ASP A 154 -2.34 7.48 -19.66
C ASP A 154 -1.52 8.70 -19.16
N ALA A 155 -0.54 8.45 -18.29
CA ALA A 155 0.25 9.49 -17.64
C ALA A 155 1.14 10.28 -18.62
N ASP A 156 1.51 9.69 -19.76
CA ASP A 156 2.28 10.32 -20.82
C ASP A 156 1.39 11.05 -21.85
N MET A 157 0.06 10.96 -21.71
CA MET A 157 -0.92 11.48 -22.68
C MET A 157 -0.67 10.98 -24.10
N GLY A 158 -0.10 9.78 -24.25
CA GLY A 158 0.18 9.16 -25.53
C GLY A 158 -1.08 8.73 -26.27
N GLY A 159 -2.23 8.66 -25.57
CA GLY A 159 -3.49 8.17 -26.13
C GLY A 159 -3.49 6.66 -26.36
N HIS A 160 -2.50 5.97 -25.80
CA HIS A 160 -2.31 4.53 -25.84
C HIS A 160 -1.70 4.05 -24.53
N LEU A 161 -2.01 2.81 -24.16
CA LEU A 161 -1.46 2.16 -22.97
C LEU A 161 -0.68 0.93 -23.37
N SER A 162 0.55 0.82 -22.88
CA SER A 162 1.29 -0.45 -22.91
C SER A 162 0.71 -1.43 -21.88
N LEU A 163 1.00 -2.73 -22.05
CA LEU A 163 0.58 -3.75 -21.10
C LEU A 163 1.09 -3.48 -19.67
N ASP A 164 2.33 -2.97 -19.53
CA ASP A 164 2.90 -2.68 -18.22
C ASP A 164 2.24 -1.46 -17.57
N GLU A 165 1.93 -0.40 -18.32
CA GLU A 165 1.20 0.79 -17.83
C GLU A 165 -0.23 0.45 -17.40
N LEU A 166 -0.91 -0.38 -18.19
CA LEU A 166 -2.24 -0.85 -17.82
C LEU A 166 -2.19 -1.66 -16.51
N VAL A 167 -1.25 -2.57 -16.37
CA VAL A 167 -1.11 -3.38 -15.15
C VAL A 167 -0.72 -2.50 -13.96
N GLU A 168 0.20 -1.55 -14.14
CA GLU A 168 0.62 -0.64 -13.07
C GLU A 168 -0.49 0.32 -12.68
N GLY A 169 -1.28 0.81 -13.63
CA GLY A 169 -2.45 1.63 -13.37
C GLY A 169 -3.57 0.90 -12.64
N LEU A 170 -3.87 -0.33 -13.06
CA LEU A 170 -4.84 -1.17 -12.36
C LEU A 170 -4.36 -1.54 -10.94
N MET A 171 -3.06 -1.77 -10.77
CA MET A 171 -2.44 -2.01 -9.45
C MET A 171 -2.45 -0.75 -8.57
N ALA A 172 -2.31 0.44 -9.13
CA ALA A 172 -2.41 1.71 -8.40
C ALA A 172 -3.85 2.05 -7.98
N LEU A 173 -4.84 1.61 -8.76
CA LEU A 173 -6.26 1.76 -8.47
C LEU A 173 -6.80 0.71 -7.48
N ARG A 174 -5.98 -0.28 -7.12
CA ARG A 174 -6.32 -1.31 -6.14
C ARG A 174 -6.25 -0.76 -4.71
N GLY A 175 -7.37 -0.77 -4.01
CA GLY A 175 -7.50 -0.29 -2.62
C GLY A 175 -8.34 1.00 -2.51
N SER A 176 -8.42 1.58 -1.30
CA SER A 176 -9.05 2.89 -1.15
C SER A 176 -8.17 3.92 -1.85
N VAL A 177 -8.50 4.28 -3.09
CA VAL A 177 -7.81 5.33 -3.85
C VAL A 177 -7.92 6.62 -3.07
N ASN A 178 -6.93 6.92 -2.24
CA ASN A 178 -6.81 8.23 -1.63
C ASN A 178 -6.41 9.18 -2.76
N LYS A 179 -7.02 10.37 -2.80
CA LYS A 179 -6.75 11.39 -3.84
C LYS A 179 -5.25 11.73 -4.00
N GLY A 180 -4.40 11.38 -3.04
CA GLY A 180 -2.95 11.52 -3.10
C GLY A 180 -2.23 10.49 -3.98
N ASP A 181 -2.74 9.26 -4.14
CA ASP A 181 -2.09 8.22 -4.95
C ASP A 181 -2.31 8.45 -6.45
N ILE A 182 -3.46 9.05 -6.82
CA ILE A 182 -3.75 9.53 -8.18
C ILE A 182 -2.70 10.56 -8.63
N ILE A 183 -2.23 11.40 -7.70
CA ILE A 183 -1.22 12.44 -7.98
C ILE A 183 0.17 11.80 -8.14
N ASN A 184 0.51 10.77 -7.36
CA ASN A 184 1.78 10.07 -7.51
C ASN A 184 1.87 9.27 -8.81
N MET A 185 0.75 8.73 -9.32
CA MET A 185 0.71 8.07 -10.61
C MET A 185 0.97 9.04 -11.76
N SER A 186 0.50 10.28 -11.67
CA SER A 186 0.73 11.30 -12.70
C SER A 186 2.12 11.97 -12.63
N LEU A 187 2.99 11.59 -11.67
CA LEU A 187 4.23 12.31 -11.35
C LEU A 187 5.52 11.51 -11.52
N ASN A 188 5.50 10.31 -12.13
CA ASN A 188 6.74 9.57 -12.41
C ASN A 188 6.83 9.00 -13.84
N PRO A 189 7.05 9.85 -14.87
CA PRO A 189 7.23 9.41 -16.25
C PRO A 189 8.68 8.95 -16.57
N GLY A 190 9.41 8.33 -15.63
CA GLY A 190 10.73 7.81 -15.99
C GLY A 190 11.65 7.40 -14.86
N THR A 191 11.55 6.15 -14.43
CA THR A 191 12.72 5.41 -13.93
C THR A 191 12.77 4.00 -14.53
N ARG A 192 12.83 3.92 -15.87
CA ARG A 192 13.52 2.81 -16.54
C ARG A 192 14.85 3.35 -17.06
N GLN A 193 15.92 3.12 -16.29
CA GLN A 193 17.32 2.85 -16.68
C GLN A 193 18.34 3.54 -15.77
N CYS A 194 18.89 2.75 -14.84
CA CYS A 194 20.33 2.71 -14.56
C CYS A 194 20.67 1.29 -14.11
N THR A 195 20.72 0.36 -15.07
CA THR A 195 21.55 -0.85 -14.97
C THR A 195 22.72 -0.69 -15.95
N LYS A 196 23.94 -1.01 -15.46
CA LYS A 196 25.29 -0.93 -16.07
C LYS A 196 25.95 0.45 -15.90
N TRP A 197 27.12 0.59 -15.25
CA TRP A 197 28.24 -0.32 -15.00
C TRP A 197 28.72 -0.25 -13.55
#